data_AF-A0A2I2FST3-F1
#
_entry.id   AF-A0A2I2FST3-F1
#
_cell.length_a   1.000
_cell.length_b   1.000
_cell.length_c   1.000
_cell.angle_alpha   90.00
_cell.angle_beta   90.00
_cell.angle_gamma   90.00
#
_symmetry.space_group_name_H-M   'P 1'
#
loop_
_entity.id
_entity.type
_entity.pdbx_description
1 polymer ?
#
loop_
_entity_poly.entity_id
_entity_poly.type
_entity_poly.pdbx_seq_one_letter_code
_entity_poly.pdbx_strand_id
1 'polypeptide(L)'
;MRRAHAADDLPSQTRRACSQCRRLKSRCEGGPPCRECVHRKVFCSLDASDRTNRRDSVRHLLDRVPELSDTESPRPERRDQHFIDLYFERFHPHWSFVHRGSFNLSRETPLLAQSMMVIGLWASGERKAQRAALDLHRTLDSAIHQQREVWDALHASNSDASSSACSWPIPTYQAILLHIIFSIMQKGGSSVGFDLKLSLPPADEQLLHSLVASCKRLGMFYYPNMLARVDPETIATLAWVSIEEVKRFDLALYRVHKLLSRTDDDHNVAETSRGGLTASDLQFPMPSNNRLWNAKGREEWIPAIMEDASLDTLDGTKREEWICNSAELIDLFV
;
A
#
# COMPACT_ATOMS: atom_id res chain seq x y z
N MET A 1 1.45 11.70 -77.08
CA MET A 1 2.06 11.09 -75.88
C MET A 1 3.02 12.10 -75.24
N ARG A 2 2.95 12.23 -73.90
CA ARG A 2 3.93 12.82 -72.96
C ARG A 2 4.14 14.35 -73.10
N ARG A 3 3.51 15.20 -72.27
CA ARG A 3 3.84 15.57 -70.85
C ARG A 3 5.33 15.81 -70.62
N ALA A 4 5.82 16.80 -69.89
CA ALA A 4 5.38 18.07 -69.32
C ALA A 4 6.57 18.49 -68.44
N HIS A 5 7.17 19.66 -68.63
CA HIS A 5 8.04 20.25 -67.61
C HIS A 5 7.20 21.25 -66.82
N ALA A 6 7.01 20.97 -65.53
CA ALA A 6 6.63 21.98 -64.56
C ALA A 6 7.51 21.74 -63.33
N ALA A 7 8.38 22.71 -63.07
CA ALA A 7 9.12 22.86 -61.83
C ALA A 7 8.11 23.08 -60.70
N ASP A 8 8.27 22.34 -59.60
CA ASP A 8 7.48 22.54 -58.38
C ASP A 8 8.47 22.82 -57.25
N ASP A 9 8.68 24.12 -56.99
CA ASP A 9 9.33 24.64 -55.80
C ASP A 9 8.40 24.40 -54.60
N LEU A 10 8.67 23.36 -53.81
CA LEU A 10 8.00 23.17 -52.53
C LEU A 10 8.60 24.07 -51.44
N PRO A 11 7.77 24.67 -50.57
CA PRO A 11 8.18 25.67 -49.60
C PRO A 11 9.13 25.09 -48.55
N SER A 12 10.19 25.85 -48.26
CA SER A 12 11.15 25.60 -47.19
C SER A 12 10.46 25.66 -45.82
N GLN A 13 9.98 24.50 -45.36
CA GLN A 13 9.49 24.34 -44.00
C GLN A 13 10.61 24.72 -43.04
N THR A 14 10.42 25.80 -42.27
CA THR A 14 11.37 26.25 -41.23
C THR A 14 11.81 25.05 -40.39
N ARG A 15 13.04 24.59 -40.60
CA ARG A 15 13.56 23.35 -40.00
C ARG A 15 13.68 23.56 -38.49
N ARG A 16 12.69 23.06 -37.74
CA ARG A 16 12.75 23.04 -36.27
C ARG A 16 13.82 22.05 -35.85
N ALA A 17 14.78 22.52 -35.04
CA ALA A 17 15.75 21.64 -34.40
C ALA A 17 15.04 20.63 -33.49
N CYS A 18 15.53 19.38 -33.47
CA CYS A 18 15.01 18.34 -32.57
C CYS A 18 15.21 18.74 -31.10
N SER A 19 14.45 18.13 -30.20
CA SER A 19 14.50 18.43 -28.76
C SER A 19 15.89 18.25 -28.16
N GLN A 20 16.64 17.22 -28.60
CA GLN A 20 18.00 16.98 -28.10
C GLN A 20 19.00 18.04 -28.57
N CYS A 21 19.01 18.39 -29.86
CA CYS A 21 19.88 19.45 -30.35
C CYS A 21 19.52 20.81 -29.75
N ARG A 22 18.24 21.07 -29.48
CA ARG A 22 17.80 22.29 -28.78
C ARG A 22 18.29 22.32 -27.33
N ARG A 23 18.18 21.21 -26.59
CA ARG A 23 18.66 21.09 -25.21
C ARG A 23 20.17 21.22 -25.12
N LEU A 24 20.90 20.61 -26.05
CA LEU A 24 22.35 20.63 -26.12
C LEU A 24 22.93 21.89 -26.76
N LYS A 25 22.06 22.82 -27.22
CA LYS A 25 22.42 24.03 -27.98
C LYS A 25 23.36 23.73 -29.16
N SER A 26 23.22 22.56 -29.79
CA SER A 26 23.99 22.15 -30.96
C SER A 26 23.20 22.38 -32.25
N ARG A 27 23.92 22.53 -33.37
CA ARG A 27 23.30 22.73 -34.68
C ARG A 27 22.55 21.46 -35.10
N CYS A 28 21.27 21.59 -35.43
CA CYS A 28 20.45 20.49 -35.94
C CYS A 28 20.35 20.62 -37.46
N GLU A 29 20.85 19.62 -38.19
CA GLU A 29 20.81 19.61 -39.66
C GLU A 29 19.41 19.27 -40.23
N GLY A 30 18.54 18.73 -39.38
CA GLY A 30 17.21 18.23 -39.76
C GLY A 30 17.27 16.83 -40.37
N GLY A 31 16.10 16.30 -40.75
CA GLY A 31 15.92 14.92 -41.19
C GLY A 31 15.75 13.94 -40.02
N PRO A 32 14.74 13.04 -40.04
CA PRO A 32 14.59 12.00 -39.03
C PRO A 32 15.36 10.72 -39.41
N PRO A 33 16.23 10.18 -38.54
CA PRO A 33 16.88 10.84 -37.39
C PRO A 33 17.98 11.82 -37.84
N CYS A 34 18.21 12.90 -37.08
CA CYS A 34 19.19 13.90 -37.50
C CYS A 34 20.63 13.42 -37.23
N ARG A 35 21.59 13.82 -38.08
CA ARG A 35 22.99 13.34 -38.04
C ARG A 35 23.66 13.49 -36.69
N GLU A 36 23.42 14.58 -35.97
CA GLU A 36 23.99 14.82 -34.64
C GLU A 36 23.49 13.81 -33.59
N CYS A 37 22.20 13.44 -33.64
CA CYS A 37 21.64 12.41 -32.76
C CYS A 37 22.17 11.01 -33.10
N VAL A 38 22.36 10.71 -34.41
CA VAL A 38 22.94 9.45 -34.86
C VAL A 38 24.39 9.32 -34.41
N HIS A 39 25.20 10.36 -34.60
CA HIS A 39 26.61 10.38 -34.18
C HIS A 39 26.75 10.17 -32.66
N ARG A 40 25.86 10.78 -31.87
CA ARG A 40 25.86 10.65 -30.41
C ARG A 40 25.17 9.39 -29.89
N LYS A 41 24.58 8.56 -30.76
CA LYS A 41 23.78 7.37 -30.42
C LYS A 41 22.69 7.68 -29.39
N VAL A 42 22.02 8.83 -29.53
CA VAL A 42 20.91 9.27 -28.66
C VAL A 42 19.62 9.38 -29.46
N PHE A 43 18.49 9.20 -28.76
CA PHE A 43 17.17 9.28 -29.36
C PHE A 43 16.87 10.66 -29.97
N CYS A 44 16.42 10.68 -31.23
CA CYS A 44 16.06 11.90 -31.93
C CYS A 44 14.53 12.10 -31.88
N SER A 45 14.04 13.22 -31.37
CA SER A 45 12.59 13.47 -31.35
C SER A 45 11.97 13.77 -32.72
N LEU A 46 12.78 13.82 -33.80
CA LEU A 46 12.26 13.87 -35.16
C LEU A 46 11.92 12.46 -35.68
N ASP A 47 12.47 11.41 -35.07
CA ASP A 47 12.30 10.01 -35.47
C ASP A 47 10.84 9.50 -35.31
N ALA A 48 10.00 10.27 -34.62
CA ALA A 48 8.61 9.93 -34.35
C ALA A 48 7.59 10.48 -35.37
N SER A 49 8.03 11.20 -36.41
CA SER A 49 7.10 11.97 -37.26
C SER A 49 6.46 11.19 -38.42
N ASP A 50 6.19 9.88 -38.29
CA ASP A 50 5.38 9.19 -39.31
C ASP A 50 4.18 8.37 -38.80
N ARG A 51 3.92 8.31 -37.48
CA ARG A 51 2.70 7.64 -36.98
C ARG A 51 2.13 8.30 -35.74
N THR A 52 1.30 9.33 -35.95
CA THR A 52 -0.06 9.46 -35.36
C THR A 52 -0.58 10.87 -35.58
N ASN A 53 -1.28 11.04 -36.70
CA ASN A 53 -2.15 12.16 -36.95
C ASN A 53 -3.52 11.87 -36.32
N ARG A 54 -3.76 12.25 -35.05
CA ARG A 54 -5.11 12.57 -34.54
C ARG A 54 -5.06 13.13 -33.11
N ARG A 55 -5.72 14.28 -32.95
CA ARG A 55 -5.97 15.06 -31.71
C ARG A 55 -4.92 16.13 -31.40
N ASP A 56 -4.94 17.20 -32.17
CA ASP A 56 -4.83 18.54 -31.59
C ASP A 56 -5.43 19.58 -32.54
N SER A 57 -6.72 19.83 -32.33
CA SER A 57 -7.48 21.01 -32.76
C SER A 57 -8.56 21.06 -31.69
N VAL A 58 -8.44 21.87 -30.63
CA VAL A 58 -8.66 23.31 -30.64
C VAL A 58 -7.94 23.90 -29.42
N ARG A 59 -6.82 24.61 -29.61
CA ARG A 59 -6.15 25.38 -28.53
C ARG A 59 -5.69 26.78 -28.92
N HIS A 60 -6.09 27.27 -30.08
CA HIS A 60 -5.93 28.68 -30.41
C HIS A 60 -7.30 29.31 -30.50
N LEU A 61 -7.66 30.05 -29.45
CA LEU A 61 -8.47 31.27 -29.42
C LEU A 61 -8.94 31.41 -27.97
N LEU A 62 -8.19 32.15 -27.15
CA LEU A 62 -8.68 33.04 -26.10
C LEU A 62 -7.44 33.68 -25.45
N ASP A 63 -7.03 34.78 -26.06
CA ASP A 63 -6.05 35.71 -25.54
C ASP A 63 -6.84 36.99 -25.19
N ARG A 64 -7.03 37.27 -23.88
CA ARG A 64 -7.05 38.60 -23.23
C ARG A 64 -7.87 38.70 -21.92
N VAL A 65 -7.22 39.40 -20.97
CA VAL A 65 -7.66 40.12 -19.73
C VAL A 65 -7.87 39.30 -18.42
N PRO A 66 -7.70 39.89 -17.21
CA PRO A 66 -6.46 39.97 -16.44
C PRO A 66 -6.54 39.25 -15.07
N GLU A 67 -5.38 39.18 -14.38
CA GLU A 67 -5.10 38.75 -12.99
C GLU A 67 -6.30 38.52 -12.05
N LEU A 68 -6.32 37.36 -11.36
CA LEU A 68 -6.74 37.21 -9.95
C LEU A 68 -6.39 35.80 -9.42
N SER A 69 -5.45 35.78 -8.48
CA SER A 69 -5.20 34.74 -7.47
C SER A 69 -4.98 33.29 -7.94
N ASP A 70 -3.69 32.92 -8.03
CA ASP A 70 -3.21 31.53 -8.04
C ASP A 70 -3.75 30.76 -6.83
N THR A 71 -4.84 30.02 -7.04
CA THR A 71 -5.12 28.85 -6.21
C THR A 71 -4.28 27.72 -6.80
N GLU A 72 -3.01 27.64 -6.40
CA GLU A 72 -2.15 26.50 -6.73
C GLU A 72 -2.83 25.22 -6.22
N SER A 73 -3.42 24.45 -7.14
CA SER A 73 -3.76 23.06 -6.85
C SER A 73 -2.47 22.37 -6.40
N PRO A 74 -2.43 21.73 -5.21
CA PRO A 74 -1.23 21.05 -4.75
C PRO A 74 -0.75 20.05 -5.80
N ARG A 75 0.56 20.02 -6.04
CA ARG A 75 1.19 19.01 -6.91
C ARG A 75 0.71 17.61 -6.45
N PRO A 76 0.43 16.66 -7.37
CA PRO A 76 -0.11 15.34 -7.04
C PRO A 76 0.65 14.65 -5.89
N GLU A 77 1.98 14.65 -5.95
CA GLU A 77 2.86 14.07 -4.92
C GLU A 77 2.67 14.67 -3.51
N ARG A 78 2.42 15.99 -3.42
CA ARG A 78 2.16 16.66 -2.13
C ARG A 78 0.78 16.31 -1.57
N ARG A 79 -0.18 16.10 -2.48
CA ARG A 79 -1.54 15.72 -2.12
C ARG A 79 -1.59 14.27 -1.62
N ASP A 80 -0.83 13.38 -2.23
CA ASP A 80 -0.76 11.97 -1.83
C ASP A 80 -0.08 11.84 -0.45
N GLN A 81 1.02 12.57 -0.23
CA GLN A 81 1.69 12.60 1.08
C GLN A 81 0.76 13.13 2.19
N HIS A 82 -0.03 14.18 1.91
CA HIS A 82 -0.97 14.72 2.89
C HIS A 82 -1.97 13.68 3.41
N PHE A 83 -2.51 12.81 2.55
CA PHE A 83 -3.43 11.76 2.97
C PHE A 83 -2.72 10.63 3.73
N ILE A 84 -1.47 10.31 3.39
CA ILE A 84 -0.65 9.39 4.18
C ILE A 84 -0.37 9.96 5.58
N ASP A 85 -0.11 11.27 5.70
CA ASP A 85 0.10 11.91 7.00
C ASP A 85 -1.17 11.80 7.86
N LEU A 86 -2.34 12.06 7.26
CA LEU A 86 -3.64 11.89 7.93
C LEU A 86 -3.89 10.45 8.38
N TYR A 87 -3.45 9.44 7.62
CA TYR A 87 -3.49 8.04 8.05
C TYR A 87 -2.70 7.84 9.35
N PHE A 88 -1.43 8.29 9.38
CA PHE A 88 -0.58 8.13 10.55
C PHE A 88 -1.03 8.97 11.76
N GLU A 89 -1.72 10.08 11.53
CA GLU A 89 -2.21 10.96 12.60
C GLU A 89 -3.54 10.49 13.19
N ARG A 90 -4.48 10.01 12.37
CA ARG A 90 -5.86 9.75 12.80
C ARG A 90 -6.17 8.27 12.97
N PHE A 91 -5.59 7.40 12.15
CA PHE A 91 -5.91 5.97 12.13
C PHE A 91 -4.87 5.14 12.89
N HIS A 92 -3.59 5.33 12.58
CA HIS A 92 -2.47 4.56 13.14
C HIS A 92 -2.41 4.52 14.68
N PRO A 93 -2.80 5.56 15.44
CA PRO A 93 -2.85 5.47 16.91
C PRO A 93 -3.81 4.39 17.45
N HIS A 94 -4.83 4.03 16.67
CA HIS A 94 -5.84 3.02 17.04
C HIS A 94 -5.51 1.64 16.45
N TRP A 95 -4.89 1.63 15.26
CA TRP A 95 -4.59 0.45 14.44
C TRP A 95 -3.14 0.49 13.96
N SER A 96 -2.21 0.26 14.88
CA SER A 96 -0.77 0.48 14.68
C SER A 96 -0.06 -0.76 14.12
N PHE A 97 -0.42 -1.19 12.91
CA PHE A 97 0.14 -2.39 12.28
C PHE A 97 0.95 -2.14 10.99
N VAL A 98 1.10 -0.88 10.57
CA VAL A 98 2.06 -0.46 9.54
C VAL A 98 3.17 0.35 10.21
N HIS A 99 4.42 -0.05 10.04
CA HIS A 99 5.53 0.62 10.72
C HIS A 99 5.76 2.03 10.17
N ARG A 100 5.76 3.04 11.04
CA ARG A 100 5.86 4.43 10.60
C ARG A 100 7.23 4.78 10.04
N GLY A 101 8.30 4.33 10.69
CA GLY A 101 9.66 4.72 10.33
C GLY A 101 10.18 4.08 9.05
N SER A 102 9.65 2.92 8.64
CA SER A 102 10.06 2.23 7.40
C SER A 102 9.15 2.50 6.21
N PHE A 103 7.91 2.96 6.45
CA PHE A 103 6.99 3.27 5.36
C PHE A 103 7.54 4.40 4.49
N ASN A 104 7.57 4.17 3.18
CA ASN A 104 7.96 5.18 2.20
C ASN A 104 7.04 5.10 0.98
N LEU A 105 6.23 6.13 0.78
CA LEU A 105 5.23 6.20 -0.29
C LEU A 105 5.79 5.90 -1.69
N SER A 106 7.05 6.26 -1.96
CA SER A 106 7.68 6.07 -3.28
C SER A 106 8.24 4.66 -3.50
N ARG A 107 8.43 3.89 -2.43
CA ARG A 107 9.03 2.54 -2.46
C ARG A 107 8.04 1.44 -2.12
N GLU A 108 6.92 1.80 -1.51
CA GLU A 108 5.94 0.84 -1.03
C GLU A 108 5.15 0.21 -2.18
N THR A 109 4.56 -0.97 -1.91
CA THR A 109 3.66 -1.59 -2.89
C THR A 109 2.47 -0.67 -3.19
N PRO A 110 2.04 -0.54 -4.46
CA PRO A 110 0.91 0.33 -4.81
C PRO A 110 -0.36 -0.02 -4.03
N LEU A 111 -0.59 -1.30 -3.77
CA LEU A 111 -1.77 -1.79 -3.04
C LEU A 111 -1.78 -1.29 -1.57
N LEU A 112 -0.67 -1.41 -0.84
CA LEU A 112 -0.58 -0.92 0.54
C LEU A 112 -0.66 0.61 0.60
N ALA A 113 0.12 1.30 -0.24
CA ALA A 113 0.10 2.75 -0.30
C ALA A 113 -1.30 3.31 -0.58
N GLN A 114 -2.00 2.75 -1.58
CA GLN A 114 -3.36 3.16 -1.93
C GLN A 114 -4.37 2.81 -0.83
N SER A 115 -4.22 1.68 -0.14
CA SER A 115 -5.10 1.30 0.99
C SER A 115 -4.96 2.29 2.15
N MET A 116 -3.73 2.72 2.46
CA MET A 116 -3.50 3.79 3.44
C MET A 116 -4.06 5.13 2.97
N MET A 117 -3.93 5.46 1.68
CA MET A 117 -4.53 6.67 1.11
C MET A 117 -6.07 6.67 1.19
N VAL A 118 -6.75 5.53 1.00
CA VAL A 118 -8.21 5.42 1.18
C VAL A 118 -8.62 5.90 2.57
N ILE A 119 -7.95 5.40 3.61
CA ILE A 119 -8.22 5.79 5.00
C ILE A 119 -7.88 7.26 5.23
N GLY A 120 -6.75 7.75 4.70
CA GLY A 120 -6.35 9.16 4.79
C GLY A 120 -7.34 10.12 4.13
N LEU A 121 -7.77 9.80 2.90
CA LEU A 121 -8.81 10.51 2.15
C LEU A 121 -10.11 10.58 2.94
N TRP A 122 -10.51 9.45 3.55
CA TRP A 122 -11.71 9.41 4.37
C TRP A 122 -11.59 10.25 5.65
N ALA A 123 -10.45 10.11 6.33
CA ALA A 123 -10.15 10.78 7.57
C ALA A 123 -10.06 12.30 7.40
N SER A 124 -9.81 12.83 6.19
CA SER A 124 -9.82 14.27 5.91
C SER A 124 -11.15 14.96 6.25
N GLY A 125 -12.27 14.24 6.17
CA GLY A 125 -13.62 14.81 6.34
C GLY A 125 -14.12 15.61 5.14
N GLU A 126 -13.31 15.82 4.11
CA GLU A 126 -13.73 16.54 2.92
C GLU A 126 -14.63 15.67 2.05
N ARG A 127 -15.85 16.12 1.73
CA ARG A 127 -16.81 15.36 0.92
C ARG A 127 -16.24 14.85 -0.41
N LYS A 128 -15.38 15.66 -1.06
CA LYS A 128 -14.72 15.29 -2.32
C LYS A 128 -13.67 14.19 -2.10
N ALA A 129 -12.88 14.30 -1.04
CA ALA A 129 -11.87 13.31 -0.69
C ALA A 129 -12.51 12.00 -0.22
N GLN A 130 -13.55 12.05 0.61
CA GLN A 130 -14.33 10.88 1.02
C GLN A 130 -14.95 10.15 -0.17
N ARG A 131 -15.51 10.87 -1.15
CA ARG A 131 -15.97 10.23 -2.39
C ARG A 131 -14.84 9.54 -3.16
N ALA A 132 -13.68 10.19 -3.26
CA ALA A 132 -12.51 9.58 -3.88
C ALA A 132 -12.01 8.34 -3.11
N ALA A 133 -12.14 8.32 -1.77
CA ALA A 133 -11.85 7.15 -0.95
C ALA A 133 -12.75 5.96 -1.32
N LEU A 134 -14.04 6.20 -1.50
CA LEU A 134 -15.01 5.17 -1.94
C LEU A 134 -14.68 4.63 -3.33
N ASP A 135 -14.34 5.51 -4.28
CA ASP A 135 -13.97 5.12 -5.65
C ASP A 135 -12.68 4.30 -5.66
N LEU A 136 -11.67 4.73 -4.90
CA LEU A 136 -10.42 4.01 -4.76
C LEU A 136 -10.62 2.66 -4.03
N HIS A 137 -11.40 2.60 -2.95
CA HIS A 137 -11.74 1.35 -2.25
C HIS A 137 -12.38 0.32 -3.19
N ARG A 138 -13.32 0.71 -4.05
CA ARG A 138 -13.90 -0.19 -5.07
C ARG A 138 -12.88 -0.67 -6.10
N THR A 139 -11.92 0.18 -6.45
CA THR A 139 -10.83 -0.19 -7.36
C THR A 139 -9.90 -1.21 -6.70
N LEU A 140 -9.57 -1.00 -5.42
CA LEU A 140 -8.75 -1.92 -4.63
C LEU A 140 -9.47 -3.25 -4.39
N ASP A 141 -10.78 -3.23 -4.15
CA ASP A 141 -11.60 -4.43 -4.03
C ASP A 141 -11.42 -5.35 -5.25
N SER A 142 -11.56 -4.78 -6.45
CA SER A 142 -11.39 -5.51 -7.71
C SER A 142 -9.97 -6.05 -7.84
N ALA A 143 -8.95 -5.26 -7.47
CA ALA A 143 -7.55 -5.66 -7.55
C ALA A 143 -7.20 -6.80 -6.57
N ILE A 144 -7.69 -6.72 -5.33
CA ILE A 144 -7.49 -7.76 -4.30
C ILE A 144 -8.07 -9.10 -4.77
N HIS A 145 -9.30 -9.07 -5.30
CA HIS A 145 -9.96 -10.28 -5.80
C HIS A 145 -9.28 -10.84 -7.05
N GLN A 146 -8.82 -9.99 -7.97
CA GLN A 146 -8.09 -10.42 -9.16
C GLN A 146 -6.76 -11.08 -8.82
N GLN A 147 -6.10 -10.66 -7.74
CA GLN A 147 -4.82 -11.20 -7.29
C GLN A 147 -4.96 -12.32 -6.25
N ARG A 148 -6.16 -12.85 -6.04
CA ARG A 148 -6.43 -13.86 -4.98
C ARG A 148 -5.52 -15.08 -5.07
N GLU A 149 -5.28 -15.61 -6.25
CA GLU A 149 -4.39 -16.77 -6.44
C GLU A 149 -2.93 -16.50 -6.03
N VAL A 150 -2.51 -15.23 -5.97
CA VAL A 150 -1.14 -14.83 -5.62
C VAL A 150 -0.97 -14.71 -4.11
N TRP A 151 -1.98 -14.20 -3.40
CA TRP A 151 -1.87 -13.91 -1.97
C TRP A 151 -2.60 -14.91 -1.07
N ASP A 152 -3.66 -15.56 -1.57
CA ASP A 152 -4.42 -16.54 -0.81
C ASP A 152 -3.59 -17.80 -0.73
N ALA A 153 -3.03 -18.02 0.46
CA ALA A 153 -2.12 -19.13 0.64
C ALA A 153 -2.87 -20.40 0.26
N LEU A 154 -4.14 -20.61 0.62
CA LEU A 154 -4.88 -21.88 0.42
C LEU A 154 -4.78 -22.48 -1.00
N HIS A 155 -4.58 -21.65 -2.03
CA HIS A 155 -4.48 -22.08 -3.42
C HIS A 155 -3.06 -22.41 -3.92
N ALA A 156 -2.00 -22.09 -3.18
CA ALA A 156 -0.64 -22.42 -3.62
C ALA A 156 -0.42 -23.93 -3.55
N SER A 157 -0.11 -24.56 -4.70
CA SER A 157 0.08 -26.00 -4.86
C SER A 157 1.32 -26.52 -4.11
N ASN A 158 1.20 -27.69 -3.50
CA ASN A 158 2.26 -28.35 -2.71
C ASN A 158 3.56 -28.68 -3.48
N SER A 159 3.63 -28.41 -4.79
CA SER A 159 4.77 -28.77 -5.66
C SER A 159 5.98 -27.86 -5.52
N ASP A 160 5.83 -26.63 -5.01
CA ASP A 160 6.92 -25.65 -4.86
C ASP A 160 7.40 -25.48 -3.40
N ALA A 161 7.01 -26.40 -2.52
CA ALA A 161 7.35 -26.36 -1.09
C ALA A 161 8.86 -26.38 -0.79
N SER A 162 9.68 -26.79 -1.76
CA SER A 162 11.14 -26.84 -1.63
C SER A 162 11.85 -25.52 -1.96
N SER A 163 11.14 -24.52 -2.52
CA SER A 163 11.73 -23.23 -2.93
C SER A 163 10.93 -21.99 -2.52
N SER A 164 9.75 -22.13 -1.90
CA SER A 164 8.84 -21.01 -1.57
C SER A 164 8.60 -20.77 -0.07
N ALA A 165 9.35 -21.45 0.81
CA ALA A 165 9.17 -21.40 2.26
C ALA A 165 9.45 -20.03 2.95
N CYS A 166 9.66 -18.92 2.22
CA CYS A 166 10.27 -17.71 2.80
C CYS A 166 9.67 -16.34 2.46
N SER A 167 8.47 -16.21 1.88
CA SER A 167 7.89 -14.87 1.68
C SER A 167 6.44 -14.76 2.13
N TRP A 168 6.21 -14.38 3.38
CA TRP A 168 4.88 -13.87 3.76
C TRP A 168 4.65 -12.54 3.05
N PRO A 169 3.53 -12.37 2.32
CA PRO A 169 3.24 -11.14 1.59
C PRO A 169 2.67 -10.07 2.52
N ILE A 170 3.46 -9.66 3.52
CA ILE A 170 3.02 -8.77 4.61
C ILE A 170 2.39 -7.48 4.09
N PRO A 171 2.98 -6.74 3.13
CA PRO A 171 2.35 -5.52 2.62
C PRO A 171 0.96 -5.76 2.01
N THR A 172 0.79 -6.88 1.30
CA THR A 172 -0.50 -7.28 0.72
C THR A 172 -1.51 -7.59 1.82
N TYR A 173 -1.12 -8.32 2.86
CA TYR A 173 -2.00 -8.66 3.97
C TYR A 173 -2.38 -7.43 4.80
N GLN A 174 -1.44 -6.53 5.07
CA GLN A 174 -1.73 -5.23 5.67
C GLN A 174 -2.75 -4.46 4.83
N ALA A 175 -2.58 -4.42 3.50
CA ALA A 175 -3.51 -3.74 2.60
C ALA A 175 -4.92 -4.35 2.63
N ILE A 176 -5.04 -5.67 2.59
CA ILE A 176 -6.32 -6.38 2.69
C ILE A 176 -7.00 -6.10 4.05
N LEU A 177 -6.24 -6.10 5.14
CA LEU A 177 -6.79 -5.78 6.45
C LEU A 177 -7.27 -4.31 6.53
N LEU A 178 -6.53 -3.37 5.96
CA LEU A 178 -6.95 -1.97 5.84
C LEU A 178 -8.24 -1.83 5.01
N HIS A 179 -8.35 -2.60 3.92
CA HIS A 179 -9.55 -2.66 3.08
C HIS A 179 -10.78 -3.12 3.87
N ILE A 180 -10.65 -4.20 4.63
CA ILE A 180 -11.72 -4.73 5.50
C ILE A 180 -12.10 -3.73 6.59
N ILE A 181 -11.11 -3.15 7.29
CA ILE A 181 -11.37 -2.15 8.33
C ILE A 181 -12.09 -0.93 7.75
N PHE A 182 -11.72 -0.49 6.54
CA PHE A 182 -12.40 0.62 5.89
C PHE A 182 -13.85 0.28 5.53
N SER A 183 -14.16 -0.94 5.09
CA SER A 183 -15.54 -1.42 4.89
C SER A 183 -16.38 -1.34 6.17
N ILE A 184 -15.77 -1.62 7.33
CA ILE A 184 -16.41 -1.48 8.65
C ILE A 184 -16.65 0.00 8.97
N MET A 185 -15.64 0.85 8.82
CA MET A 185 -15.71 2.28 9.13
C MET A 185 -16.79 3.03 8.34
N GLN A 186 -16.98 2.69 7.06
CA GLN A 186 -17.97 3.35 6.20
C GLN A 186 -19.41 3.06 6.63
N LYS A 187 -19.68 1.87 7.17
CA LYS A 187 -21.02 1.47 7.61
C LYS A 187 -21.40 2.10 8.96
N GLY A 188 -20.42 2.38 9.82
CA GLY A 188 -20.64 2.90 11.17
C GLY A 188 -20.91 4.40 11.27
N GLY A 189 -21.73 4.96 10.38
CA GLY A 189 -21.94 6.40 10.17
C GLY A 189 -21.66 7.34 11.38
N SER A 190 -20.72 8.26 11.20
CA SER A 190 -20.51 9.52 11.92
C SER A 190 -20.27 9.54 13.44
N SER A 191 -20.21 8.41 14.15
CA SER A 191 -19.87 8.42 15.58
C SER A 191 -18.82 7.36 15.91
N VAL A 192 -17.76 7.78 16.59
CA VAL A 192 -16.72 6.93 17.19
C VAL A 192 -17.31 6.23 18.44
N GLY A 193 -18.45 5.55 18.26
CA GLY A 193 -19.31 5.03 19.32
C GLY A 193 -19.41 3.51 19.26
N PHE A 194 -19.03 2.88 20.36
CA PHE A 194 -18.85 1.44 20.61
C PHE A 194 -20.12 0.57 20.58
N ASP A 195 -21.18 0.93 19.85
CA ASP A 195 -22.39 0.11 19.83
C ASP A 195 -23.13 0.16 18.49
N LEU A 196 -22.67 -0.66 17.56
CA LEU A 196 -23.28 -0.91 16.25
C LEU A 196 -22.97 -2.36 15.90
N LYS A 197 -23.96 -3.14 15.45
CA LYS A 197 -23.76 -4.45 14.85
C LYS A 197 -22.82 -4.30 13.65
N LEU A 198 -21.53 -4.57 13.83
CA LEU A 198 -20.52 -4.48 12.78
C LEU A 198 -20.71 -5.67 11.85
N SER A 199 -21.52 -5.47 10.82
CA SER A 199 -21.76 -6.50 9.79
C SER A 199 -20.95 -6.17 8.55
N LEU A 200 -20.14 -7.12 8.09
CA LEU A 200 -19.45 -7.01 6.81
C LEU A 200 -20.41 -7.38 5.66
N PRO A 201 -20.23 -6.81 4.46
CA PRO A 201 -20.76 -7.43 3.25
C PRO A 201 -20.24 -8.89 3.14
N PRO A 202 -21.02 -9.84 2.59
CA PRO A 202 -20.59 -11.25 2.49
C PRO A 202 -19.25 -11.45 1.76
N ALA A 203 -18.92 -10.58 0.79
CA ALA A 203 -17.64 -10.61 0.09
C ALA A 203 -16.46 -10.28 1.03
N ASP A 204 -16.60 -9.26 1.89
CA ASP A 204 -15.56 -8.86 2.84
C ASP A 204 -15.40 -9.89 3.97
N GLU A 205 -16.48 -10.57 4.36
CA GLU A 205 -16.44 -11.66 5.32
C GLU A 205 -15.67 -12.87 4.77
N GLN A 206 -15.93 -13.25 3.51
CA GLN A 206 -15.15 -14.28 2.81
C GLN A 206 -13.69 -13.88 2.65
N LEU A 207 -13.42 -12.59 2.37
CA LEU A 207 -12.08 -12.05 2.27
C LEU A 207 -11.32 -12.15 3.61
N LEU A 208 -11.98 -11.78 4.72
CA LEU A 208 -11.43 -11.93 6.07
C LEU A 208 -11.13 -13.40 6.38
N HIS A 209 -12.06 -14.31 6.07
CA HIS A 209 -11.87 -15.75 6.29
C HIS A 209 -10.67 -16.29 5.49
N SER A 210 -10.54 -15.93 4.21
CA SER A 210 -9.37 -16.29 3.38
C SER A 210 -8.07 -15.72 3.93
N LEU A 211 -8.08 -14.47 4.43
CA LEU A 211 -6.89 -13.86 5.03
C LEU A 211 -6.47 -14.59 6.30
N VAL A 212 -7.41 -14.88 7.21
CA VAL A 212 -7.14 -15.66 8.43
C VAL A 212 -6.60 -17.05 8.09
N ALA A 213 -7.26 -17.77 7.19
CA ALA A 213 -6.84 -19.10 6.78
C ALA A 213 -5.44 -19.09 6.13
N SER A 214 -5.14 -18.05 5.34
CA SER A 214 -3.82 -17.86 4.75
C SER A 214 -2.74 -17.64 5.81
N CYS A 215 -2.98 -16.76 6.77
CA CYS A 215 -2.05 -16.49 7.88
C CYS A 215 -1.81 -17.74 8.73
N LYS A 216 -2.87 -18.53 9.02
CA LYS A 216 -2.76 -19.83 9.71
C LYS A 216 -1.88 -20.80 8.94
N ARG A 217 -2.14 -20.94 7.64
CA ARG A 217 -1.41 -21.86 6.76
C ARG A 217 0.07 -21.48 6.61
N LEU A 218 0.37 -20.19 6.57
CA LEU A 218 1.73 -19.67 6.52
C LEU A 218 2.44 -19.70 7.89
N GLY A 219 1.73 -20.08 8.95
CA GLY A 219 2.27 -20.18 10.30
C GLY A 219 2.64 -18.83 10.90
N MET A 220 1.95 -17.76 10.52
CA MET A 220 2.27 -16.38 10.95
C MET A 220 2.08 -16.20 12.45
N PHE A 221 1.06 -16.83 13.04
CA PHE A 221 0.73 -16.71 14.46
C PHE A 221 1.67 -17.47 15.42
N TYR A 222 2.82 -17.95 14.97
CA TYR A 222 3.78 -18.70 15.78
C TYR A 222 5.14 -18.02 15.82
N TYR A 223 5.58 -17.63 17.02
CA TYR A 223 6.78 -16.80 17.19
C TYR A 223 8.06 -17.40 16.59
N PRO A 224 8.36 -18.70 16.76
CA PRO A 224 9.53 -19.30 16.12
C PRO A 224 9.51 -19.23 14.58
N ASN A 225 8.34 -19.23 13.94
CA ASN A 225 8.26 -19.01 12.49
C ASN A 225 8.57 -17.55 12.13
N MET A 226 8.18 -16.59 12.97
CA MET A 226 8.56 -15.18 12.79
C MET A 226 10.08 -15.01 12.88
N LEU A 227 10.71 -15.66 13.86
CA LEU A 227 12.16 -15.63 14.05
C LEU A 227 12.91 -16.29 12.90
N ALA A 228 12.44 -17.45 12.40
CA ALA A 228 13.08 -18.19 11.33
C ALA A 228 13.16 -17.43 9.99
N ARG A 229 12.41 -16.33 9.83
CA ARG A 229 12.45 -15.45 8.66
C ARG A 229 13.59 -14.44 8.69
N VAL A 230 14.09 -14.12 9.88
CA VAL A 230 15.15 -13.14 10.03
C VAL A 230 16.48 -13.83 9.72
N ASP A 231 17.17 -13.33 8.71
CA ASP A 231 18.51 -13.80 8.39
C ASP A 231 19.47 -13.47 9.55
N PRO A 232 20.32 -14.42 10.00
CA PRO A 232 21.22 -14.20 11.13
C PRO A 232 22.19 -13.01 10.97
N GLU A 233 22.45 -12.56 9.75
CA GLU A 233 23.32 -11.40 9.48
C GLU A 233 22.54 -10.06 9.51
N THR A 234 21.22 -10.11 9.66
CA THR A 234 20.36 -8.92 9.73
C THR A 234 20.66 -8.11 10.98
N ILE A 235 20.82 -6.80 10.82
CA ILE A 235 21.00 -5.87 11.94
C ILE A 235 19.81 -5.97 12.90
N ALA A 236 20.08 -6.10 14.21
CA ALA A 236 19.08 -6.36 15.25
C ALA A 236 17.86 -5.42 15.20
N THR A 237 18.06 -4.14 14.90
CA THR A 237 16.95 -3.17 14.78
C THR A 237 16.03 -3.46 13.60
N LEU A 238 16.58 -3.92 12.47
CA LEU A 238 15.78 -4.29 11.30
C LEU A 238 15.04 -5.61 11.54
N ALA A 239 15.74 -6.59 12.14
CA ALA A 239 15.15 -7.84 12.58
C ALA A 239 13.94 -7.60 13.51
N TRP A 240 14.11 -6.72 14.50
CA TRP A 240 13.05 -6.34 15.42
C TRP A 240 11.84 -5.73 14.70
N VAL A 241 12.06 -4.76 13.79
CA VAL A 241 10.97 -4.17 12.99
C VAL A 241 10.22 -5.23 12.21
N SER A 242 10.93 -6.14 11.53
CA SER A 242 10.31 -7.20 10.75
C SER A 242 9.49 -8.18 11.59
N ILE A 243 9.92 -8.46 12.82
CA ILE A 243 9.18 -9.32 13.75
C ILE A 243 7.94 -8.60 14.30
N GLU A 244 8.12 -7.37 14.78
CA GLU A 244 7.02 -6.58 15.36
C GLU A 244 5.96 -6.23 14.33
N GLU A 245 6.34 -6.07 13.07
CA GLU A 245 5.39 -5.89 11.97
C GLU A 245 4.40 -7.05 11.86
N VAL A 246 4.90 -8.28 11.94
CA VAL A 246 4.04 -9.48 11.90
C VAL A 246 3.18 -9.54 13.16
N LYS A 247 3.77 -9.41 14.36
CA LYS A 247 3.00 -9.47 15.61
C LYS A 247 1.86 -8.46 15.64
N ARG A 248 2.12 -7.23 15.21
CA ARG A 248 1.13 -6.14 15.22
C ARG A 248 0.06 -6.34 14.15
N PHE A 249 0.44 -6.84 12.99
CA PHE A 249 -0.51 -7.26 11.96
C PHE A 249 -1.42 -8.39 12.45
N ASP A 250 -0.84 -9.48 12.98
CA ASP A 250 -1.57 -10.64 13.47
C ASP A 250 -2.52 -10.29 14.62
N LEU A 251 -2.05 -9.44 15.54
CA LEU A 251 -2.88 -8.91 16.61
C LEU A 251 -4.02 -8.08 16.05
N ALA A 252 -3.77 -7.17 15.11
CA ALA A 252 -4.82 -6.36 14.48
C ALA A 252 -5.85 -7.23 13.74
N LEU A 253 -5.41 -8.29 13.05
CA LEU A 253 -6.29 -9.25 12.39
C LEU A 253 -7.20 -9.98 13.40
N TYR A 254 -6.65 -10.44 14.53
CA TYR A 254 -7.43 -11.02 15.62
C TYR A 254 -8.45 -10.01 16.20
N ARG A 255 -8.05 -8.75 16.42
CA ARG A 255 -8.96 -7.70 16.90
C ARG A 255 -10.16 -7.52 15.96
N VAL A 256 -9.92 -7.44 14.65
CA VAL A 256 -10.99 -7.32 13.64
C VAL A 256 -11.89 -8.55 13.62
N HIS A 257 -11.30 -9.75 13.62
CA HIS A 257 -12.06 -11.01 13.63
C HIS A 257 -12.98 -11.08 14.86
N LYS A 258 -12.45 -10.83 16.06
CA LYS A 258 -13.20 -10.86 17.31
C LYS A 258 -14.33 -9.83 17.36
N LEU A 259 -14.07 -8.63 16.86
CA LEU A 259 -15.05 -7.55 16.81
C LEU A 259 -16.29 -7.91 15.97
N LEU A 260 -16.11 -8.74 14.94
CA LEU A 260 -17.19 -9.24 14.09
C LEU A 260 -17.88 -10.47 14.69
N SER A 261 -17.13 -11.39 15.31
CA SER A 261 -17.70 -12.60 15.94
C SER A 261 -18.61 -12.33 17.13
N ARG A 262 -18.34 -11.27 17.92
CA ARG A 262 -19.19 -10.83 19.05
C ARG A 262 -20.64 -10.50 18.65
N THR A 263 -20.93 -10.39 17.36
CA THR A 263 -22.26 -10.03 16.85
C THR A 263 -23.14 -11.23 16.51
N ASP A 264 -22.60 -12.46 16.51
CA ASP A 264 -23.31 -13.70 16.14
C ASP A 264 -23.75 -14.55 17.35
N ASP A 265 -23.33 -14.21 18.58
CA ASP A 265 -23.59 -15.00 19.80
C ASP A 265 -25.07 -15.04 20.25
N ASP A 266 -25.99 -14.39 19.55
CA ASP A 266 -27.43 -14.45 19.88
C ASP A 266 -28.16 -15.63 19.20
N HIS A 267 -27.62 -16.20 18.10
CA HIS A 267 -28.25 -17.34 17.41
C HIS A 267 -27.24 -18.24 16.68
N ASN A 268 -26.94 -19.41 17.26
CA ASN A 268 -26.41 -20.66 16.67
C ASN A 268 -25.08 -21.18 17.25
N VAL A 269 -25.17 -21.78 18.44
CA VAL A 269 -24.13 -22.65 19.02
C VAL A 269 -24.17 -24.03 18.35
N ALA A 270 -23.67 -24.14 17.13
CA ALA A 270 -23.21 -25.41 16.52
C ALA A 270 -22.85 -25.16 15.05
N GLU A 271 -21.55 -24.99 14.73
CA GLU A 271 -20.85 -25.49 13.53
C GLU A 271 -19.65 -24.64 13.04
N THR A 272 -19.41 -23.42 13.55
CA THR A 272 -18.36 -22.51 13.02
C THR A 272 -16.93 -22.73 13.55
N SER A 273 -16.69 -23.72 14.42
CA SER A 273 -15.42 -23.85 15.17
C SER A 273 -14.19 -24.37 14.39
N ARG A 274 -14.21 -24.49 13.06
CA ARG A 274 -13.03 -24.95 12.29
C ARG A 274 -12.26 -23.86 11.54
N GLY A 275 -12.80 -22.65 11.41
CA GLY A 275 -12.18 -21.55 10.65
C GLY A 275 -11.83 -20.29 11.46
N GLY A 276 -12.34 -20.14 12.67
CA GLY A 276 -12.20 -18.90 13.45
C GLY A 276 -10.79 -18.66 13.99
N LEU A 277 -10.43 -17.39 14.19
CA LEU A 277 -9.20 -16.95 14.86
C LEU A 277 -9.46 -16.65 16.35
N THR A 278 -8.73 -17.32 17.23
CA THR A 278 -8.88 -17.23 18.70
C THR A 278 -7.59 -16.71 19.35
N ALA A 279 -7.66 -16.26 20.61
CA ALA A 279 -6.46 -15.84 21.34
C ALA A 279 -5.45 -16.99 21.53
N SER A 280 -5.92 -18.24 21.61
CA SER A 280 -5.07 -19.44 21.67
C SER A 280 -4.25 -19.67 20.40
N ASP A 281 -4.69 -19.14 19.25
CA ASP A 281 -3.92 -19.22 18.00
C ASP A 281 -2.68 -18.29 18.05
N LEU A 282 -2.71 -17.21 18.83
CA LEU A 282 -1.65 -16.20 18.91
C LEU A 282 -0.50 -16.65 19.84
N GLN A 283 0.40 -17.45 19.29
CA GLN A 283 1.54 -18.04 20.00
C GLN A 283 2.80 -17.18 19.85
N PHE A 284 2.70 -15.94 20.33
CA PHE A 284 3.80 -14.97 20.37
C PHE A 284 3.61 -13.97 21.52
N PRO A 285 4.68 -13.33 22.02
CA PRO A 285 4.57 -12.32 23.07
C PRO A 285 3.88 -11.05 22.54
N MET A 286 3.25 -10.28 23.44
CA MET A 286 2.64 -9.00 23.07
C MET A 286 3.62 -8.08 22.33
N PRO A 287 3.14 -7.29 21.34
CA PRO A 287 3.97 -6.28 20.69
C PRO A 287 4.61 -5.33 21.71
N SER A 288 5.88 -5.01 21.48
CA SER A 288 6.72 -4.29 22.41
C SER A 288 7.12 -2.91 21.87
N ASN A 289 7.70 -2.09 22.74
CA ASN A 289 8.28 -0.76 22.44
C ASN A 289 7.46 0.09 21.45
N ASN A 290 6.28 0.55 21.90
CA ASN A 290 5.41 1.42 21.11
C ASN A 290 6.09 2.75 20.70
N ARG A 291 7.06 3.24 21.48
CA ARG A 291 7.77 4.48 21.13
C ARG A 291 8.64 4.26 19.89
N LEU A 292 9.42 3.19 19.87
CA LEU A 292 10.25 2.83 18.72
C LEU A 292 9.40 2.55 17.48
N TRP A 293 8.32 1.79 17.62
CA TRP A 293 7.41 1.47 16.51
C TRP A 293 6.80 2.72 15.83
N ASN A 294 6.57 3.78 16.60
CA ASN A 294 5.91 5.00 16.14
C ASN A 294 6.88 6.12 15.75
N ALA A 295 8.19 5.91 15.92
CA ALA A 295 9.20 6.91 15.64
C ALA A 295 9.23 7.26 14.14
N LYS A 296 9.13 8.56 13.82
CA LYS A 296 9.08 9.09 12.45
C LYS A 296 10.42 9.08 11.73
N GLY A 297 11.51 9.15 12.49
CA GLY A 297 12.83 9.36 11.94
C GLY A 297 13.92 9.21 12.99
N ARG A 298 15.16 9.43 12.56
CA ARG A 298 16.36 9.16 13.35
C ARG A 298 16.35 9.82 14.74
N GLU A 299 15.84 11.03 14.84
CA GLU A 299 15.79 11.81 16.08
C GLU A 299 14.89 11.21 17.16
N GLU A 300 13.79 10.57 16.75
CA GLU A 300 12.88 9.85 17.65
C GLU A 300 13.34 8.40 17.85
N TRP A 301 13.98 7.81 16.83
CA TRP A 301 14.42 6.43 16.79
C TRP A 301 15.61 6.14 17.73
N ILE A 302 16.64 6.99 17.71
CA ILE A 302 17.86 6.78 18.51
C ILE A 302 17.55 6.78 20.01
N PRO A 303 16.83 7.75 20.58
CA PRO A 303 16.47 7.72 21.99
C PRO A 303 15.61 6.51 22.36
N ALA A 304 14.67 6.11 21.50
CA ALA A 304 13.79 4.97 21.75
C ALA A 304 14.54 3.63 21.79
N ILE A 305 15.64 3.49 21.04
CA ILE A 305 16.57 2.36 21.14
C ILE A 305 17.35 2.40 22.45
N MET A 306 17.92 3.56 22.80
CA MET A 306 18.81 3.68 23.96
C MET A 306 18.09 3.42 25.29
N GLU A 307 16.78 3.69 25.35
CA GLU A 307 15.94 3.39 26.50
C GLU A 307 15.54 1.90 26.59
N ASP A 308 15.69 1.14 25.49
CA ASP A 308 15.22 -0.25 25.39
C ASP A 308 16.36 -1.26 25.39
N ALA A 309 16.65 -1.83 26.56
CA ALA A 309 17.61 -2.93 26.73
C ALA A 309 17.15 -4.25 26.08
N SER A 310 15.93 -4.32 25.52
CA SER A 310 15.31 -5.56 25.03
C SER A 310 15.71 -5.94 23.60
N LEU A 311 16.32 -5.03 22.84
CA LEU A 311 16.77 -5.30 21.46
C LEU A 311 17.88 -6.36 21.39
N ASP A 312 18.59 -6.57 22.49
CA ASP A 312 19.65 -7.58 22.61
C ASP A 312 19.11 -9.01 22.85
N THR A 313 17.81 -9.15 23.15
CA THR A 313 17.16 -10.44 23.41
C THR A 313 15.91 -10.62 22.54
N LEU A 314 16.10 -10.91 21.26
CA LEU A 314 15.08 -11.57 20.42
C LEU A 314 14.93 -13.05 20.85
N ASP A 315 14.89 -13.32 22.15
CA ASP A 315 14.86 -14.68 22.67
C ASP A 315 13.41 -15.13 22.86
N GLY A 316 12.98 -16.07 22.02
CA GLY A 316 11.63 -16.66 22.05
C GLY A 316 11.41 -17.69 23.15
N THR A 317 12.29 -17.72 24.15
CA THR A 317 12.30 -18.69 25.25
C THR A 317 11.25 -18.41 26.31
N LYS A 318 10.83 -17.14 26.48
CA LYS A 318 9.81 -16.77 27.46
C LYS A 318 8.40 -17.06 26.97
N ARG A 319 8.10 -18.36 26.85
CA ARG A 319 6.78 -18.84 26.42
C ARG A 319 5.68 -18.40 27.36
N GLU A 320 5.99 -18.14 28.62
CA GLU A 320 5.05 -17.70 29.65
C GLU A 320 4.42 -16.34 29.31
N GLU A 321 5.16 -15.47 28.61
CA GLU A 321 4.73 -14.12 28.21
C GLU A 321 3.88 -14.11 26.92
N TRP A 322 3.56 -15.28 26.35
CA TRP A 322 2.80 -15.37 25.10
C TRP A 322 1.31 -15.08 25.30
N ILE A 323 0.71 -14.45 24.28
CA ILE A 323 -0.71 -14.06 24.25
C ILE A 323 -1.63 -15.24 24.56
N CYS A 324 -1.37 -16.41 23.97
CA CYS A 324 -2.16 -17.62 24.18
C CYS A 324 -2.31 -18.05 25.65
N ASN A 325 -1.37 -17.69 26.53
CA ASN A 325 -1.44 -18.01 27.96
C ASN A 325 -2.35 -17.07 28.75
N SER A 326 -2.69 -15.92 28.17
CA SER A 326 -3.58 -14.92 28.77
C SER A 326 -4.86 -14.75 27.95
N ALA A 327 -5.24 -15.78 27.18
CA ALA A 327 -6.38 -15.75 26.26
C ALA A 327 -7.66 -15.25 26.93
N GLU A 328 -7.97 -15.75 28.13
CA GLU A 328 -9.15 -15.36 28.92
C GLU A 328 -9.19 -13.87 29.29
N LEU A 329 -8.03 -13.25 29.52
CA LEU A 329 -7.94 -11.82 29.85
C LEU A 329 -8.04 -10.97 28.59
N ILE A 330 -7.42 -11.39 27.49
CA ILE A 330 -7.42 -10.67 26.22
C ILE A 330 -8.82 -10.70 25.59
N ASP A 331 -9.57 -11.77 25.82
CA ASP A 331 -10.96 -11.86 25.45
C ASP A 331 -11.85 -10.82 26.17
N LEU A 332 -11.40 -10.21 27.28
CA LEU A 332 -12.09 -9.14 28.01
C LEU A 332 -11.69 -7.72 27.58
N PHE A 333 -10.44 -7.50 27.17
CA PHE A 333 -9.88 -6.14 26.93
C PHE A 333 -9.75 -5.73 25.45
N VAL A 334 -9.95 -6.67 24.52
CA VAL A 334 -9.91 -6.42 23.07
C VAL A 334 -11.28 -6.21 22.46
#